data_AF-A0A1B8RUW2-F1
#
_entry.id   AF-A0A1B8RUW2-F1
#
_cell.length_a   1.000
_cell.length_b   1.000
_cell.length_c   1.000
_cell.angle_alpha   90.00
_cell.angle_beta   90.00
_cell.angle_gamma   90.00
#
_symmetry.space_group_name_H-M   'P 1'
#
loop_
_entity.id
_entity.type
_entity.pdbx_description
1 polymer ?
#
loop_
_entity_poly.entity_id
_entity_poly.type
_entity_poly.pdbx_seq_one_letter_code
_entity_poly.pdbx_strand_id
1 'polypeptide(L)'
;MIGSRAVYSEEYSPIANPFDARLDMSSAQMLRMFLLHGLVNHATRKHFEPVSGDSIRKVCLDIGFAPDITLQVLQDLCKARYVFTVSHGPANFEADFIPSRLGGFVIRNLTSNFVFVENTSMDTFIEDEALWQELRSATEEVFRLRKTTDKIQQRIKRVKLFFEHMAARYSDISDEAARRGLAAEWLGNPLRDAEANLSANCDRILQSAVRNYGEA
;
A
#
# COMPACT_ATOMS: atom_id res chain seq x y z
N MET A 1 -0.85 -18.67 3.57
CA MET A 1 0.53 -18.28 3.90
C MET A 1 1.25 -18.04 2.58
N ILE A 2 1.70 -16.82 2.33
CA ILE A 2 2.50 -16.50 1.14
C ILE A 2 3.95 -16.74 1.55
N GLY A 3 4.56 -17.85 1.15
CA GLY A 3 5.98 -18.16 1.39
C GLY A 3 6.28 -19.19 2.49
N SER A 4 7.58 -19.47 2.67
CA SER A 4 8.15 -20.47 3.59
C SER A 4 8.29 -20.01 5.05
N ARG A 5 7.82 -18.80 5.37
CA ARG A 5 7.90 -18.21 6.71
C ARG A 5 6.50 -18.01 7.30
N ALA A 6 6.42 -18.01 8.63
CA ALA A 6 5.18 -17.83 9.38
C ALA A 6 4.60 -16.41 9.29
N VAL A 7 5.43 -15.42 8.94
CA VAL A 7 5.07 -14.01 8.82
C VAL A 7 5.63 -13.47 7.51
N TYR A 8 4.88 -12.57 6.86
CA TYR A 8 5.32 -11.86 5.67
C TYR A 8 6.56 -11.01 5.98
N SER A 9 7.48 -10.97 5.04
CA SER A 9 8.61 -10.05 5.01
C SER A 9 8.85 -9.72 3.55
N GLU A 10 8.89 -8.43 3.22
CA GLU A 10 9.08 -7.95 1.86
C GLU A 10 10.31 -8.56 1.19
N GLU A 11 11.40 -8.77 1.92
CA GLU A 11 12.65 -9.36 1.44
C GLU A 11 12.46 -10.74 0.79
N TYR A 12 11.44 -11.48 1.22
CA TYR A 12 11.14 -12.84 0.76
C TYR A 12 9.77 -12.96 0.08
N SER A 13 9.06 -11.84 -0.08
CA SER A 13 7.75 -11.80 -0.73
C SER A 13 7.90 -11.52 -2.22
N PRO A 14 7.12 -12.21 -3.09
CA PRO A 14 7.06 -11.85 -4.51
C PRO A 14 6.39 -10.50 -4.77
N ILE A 15 5.72 -9.93 -3.77
CA ILE A 15 4.98 -8.66 -3.83
C ILE A 15 5.49 -7.79 -2.70
N ALA A 16 6.11 -6.66 -3.02
CA ALA A 16 6.57 -5.67 -2.04
C ALA A 16 5.42 -5.03 -1.25
N ASN A 17 5.73 -4.45 -0.09
CA ASN A 17 4.74 -3.81 0.76
C ASN A 17 4.43 -2.40 0.25
N PRO A 18 3.26 -2.12 -0.35
CA PRO A 18 3.00 -0.79 -0.87
C PRO A 18 2.79 0.25 0.25
N PHE A 19 2.50 -0.17 1.48
CA PHE A 19 2.18 0.69 2.62
C PHE A 19 3.41 1.31 3.29
N ASP A 20 4.61 0.97 2.83
CA ASP A 20 5.86 1.49 3.40
C ASP A 20 6.91 1.67 2.30
N ALA A 21 7.54 2.84 2.24
CA ALA A 21 8.66 3.12 1.34
C ALA A 21 10.02 2.66 1.88
N ARG A 22 10.09 2.24 3.16
CA ARG A 22 11.29 1.75 3.85
C ARG A 22 12.46 2.74 3.81
N LEU A 23 12.14 3.99 4.09
CA LEU A 23 13.07 5.12 4.09
C LEU A 23 13.48 5.56 5.51
N ASP A 24 13.03 4.87 6.56
CA ASP A 24 13.18 5.28 7.96
C ASP A 24 12.67 6.71 8.24
N MET A 25 11.70 7.16 7.44
CA MET A 25 11.11 8.50 7.48
C MET A 25 9.59 8.39 7.42
N SER A 26 8.91 8.66 8.54
CA SER A 26 7.45 8.55 8.62
C SER A 26 6.70 9.43 7.62
N SER A 27 7.22 10.62 7.33
CA SER A 27 6.63 11.54 6.34
C SER A 27 6.68 11.00 4.92
N ALA A 28 7.64 10.13 4.61
CA ALA A 28 7.82 9.51 3.30
C ALA A 28 7.26 8.08 3.23
N GLN A 29 6.66 7.57 4.31
CA GLN A 29 6.15 6.20 4.39
C GLN A 29 5.25 5.83 3.21
N MET A 30 4.29 6.69 2.88
CA MET A 30 3.32 6.44 1.81
C MET A 30 3.82 6.82 0.41
N LEU A 31 5.06 7.30 0.26
CA LEU A 31 5.58 7.82 -1.01
C LEU A 31 5.63 6.74 -2.11
N ARG A 32 5.92 5.48 -1.73
CA ARG A 32 5.90 4.32 -2.64
C ARG A 32 4.50 4.13 -3.24
N MET A 33 3.46 4.10 -2.42
CA MET A 33 2.07 3.99 -2.89
C MET A 33 1.64 5.23 -3.66
N PHE A 34 2.03 6.42 -3.21
CA PHE A 34 1.69 7.68 -3.88
C PHE A 34 2.19 7.70 -5.32
N LEU A 35 3.48 7.40 -5.52
CA LEU A 35 4.08 7.33 -6.85
C LEU A 35 3.45 6.25 -7.72
N LEU A 36 3.27 5.04 -7.17
CA LEU A 36 2.65 3.95 -7.90
C LEU A 36 1.22 4.27 -8.33
N HIS A 37 0.41 4.83 -7.42
CA HIS A 37 -0.98 5.22 -7.68
C HIS A 37 -1.07 6.29 -8.78
N GLY A 38 -0.26 7.35 -8.69
CA GLY A 38 -0.25 8.41 -9.69
C GLY A 38 0.13 7.91 -11.09
N LEU A 39 1.15 7.05 -11.18
CA LEU A 39 1.53 6.42 -12.44
C LEU A 39 0.43 5.50 -13.00
N VAL A 40 -0.20 4.70 -12.14
CA VAL A 40 -1.31 3.81 -12.52
C VAL A 40 -2.52 4.61 -13.01
N ASN A 41 -2.83 5.74 -12.38
CA ASN A 41 -3.91 6.63 -12.82
C ASN A 41 -3.58 7.33 -14.13
N HIS A 42 -2.35 7.84 -14.27
CA HIS A 42 -1.88 8.43 -15.52
C HIS A 42 -2.05 7.45 -16.70
N ALA A 43 -1.74 6.17 -16.48
CA ALA A 43 -1.89 5.10 -17.47
C ALA A 43 -3.35 4.74 -17.84
N THR A 44 -4.35 5.30 -17.18
CA THR A 44 -5.77 5.11 -17.57
C THR A 44 -6.25 6.09 -18.63
N ARG A 45 -5.44 7.10 -18.97
CA ARG A 45 -5.80 8.11 -19.97
C ARG A 45 -5.87 7.51 -21.37
N LYS A 46 -6.79 8.04 -22.19
CA LYS A 46 -7.07 7.57 -23.55
C LYS A 46 -5.85 7.65 -24.48
N HIS A 47 -4.96 8.61 -24.25
CA HIS A 47 -3.68 8.77 -24.93
C HIS A 47 -2.58 8.69 -23.87
N PHE A 48 -2.29 7.48 -23.42
CA PHE A 48 -1.24 7.24 -22.44
C PHE A 48 0.14 7.48 -23.06
N GLU A 49 0.93 8.31 -22.38
CA GLU A 49 2.34 8.47 -22.64
C GLU A 49 3.12 8.13 -21.36
N PRO A 50 4.35 7.61 -21.47
CA PRO A 50 5.24 7.44 -20.33
C PRO A 50 5.47 8.75 -19.57
N VAL A 51 5.61 8.66 -18.24
CA VAL A 51 5.88 9.83 -17.40
C VAL A 51 7.38 9.99 -17.22
N SER A 52 7.93 11.14 -17.60
CA SER A 52 9.37 11.39 -17.45
C SER A 52 9.79 11.50 -15.99
N GLY A 53 10.99 10.98 -15.69
CA GLY A 53 11.56 11.04 -14.35
C GLY A 53 11.69 12.46 -13.82
N ASP A 54 12.04 13.44 -14.67
CA ASP A 54 12.07 14.86 -14.31
C ASP A 54 10.68 15.40 -13.90
N SER A 55 9.61 14.93 -14.55
CA SER A 55 8.25 15.30 -14.14
C SER A 55 7.90 14.72 -12.77
N ILE A 56 8.25 13.46 -12.51
CA ILE A 56 8.05 12.82 -11.21
C ILE A 56 8.87 13.53 -10.12
N ARG A 57 10.10 13.93 -10.43
CA ARG A 57 10.97 14.71 -9.55
C ARG A 57 10.31 16.03 -9.16
N LYS A 58 9.77 16.77 -10.12
CA LYS A 58 9.07 18.04 -9.87
C LYS A 58 7.86 17.84 -8.95
N VAL A 59 7.03 16.84 -9.25
CA VAL A 59 5.89 16.45 -8.40
C VAL A 59 6.32 16.20 -6.95
N CYS A 60 7.39 15.43 -6.74
CA CYS A 60 7.89 15.12 -5.41
C CYS A 60 8.50 16.33 -4.70
N LEU A 61 9.23 17.19 -5.43
CA LEU A 61 9.78 18.43 -4.90
C LEU A 61 8.68 19.38 -4.43
N ASP A 62 7.60 19.51 -5.19
CA ASP A 62 6.49 20.39 -4.87
C ASP A 62 5.80 20.01 -3.55
N ILE A 63 5.75 18.71 -3.23
CA ILE A 63 5.21 18.18 -1.97
C ILE A 63 6.29 17.96 -0.89
N GLY A 64 7.52 18.43 -1.11
CA GLY A 64 8.57 18.52 -0.09
C GLY A 64 9.54 17.33 0.01
N PHE A 65 9.59 16.43 -0.97
CA PHE A 65 10.58 15.35 -1.00
C PHE A 65 11.79 15.69 -1.86
N ALA A 66 12.97 15.44 -1.31
CA ALA A 66 14.23 15.68 -2.00
C ALA A 66 14.46 14.66 -3.15
N PRO A 67 15.23 15.01 -4.19
CA PRO A 67 15.40 14.15 -5.37
C PRO A 67 16.05 12.80 -5.09
N ASP A 68 16.96 12.71 -4.12
CA ASP A 68 17.55 11.46 -3.66
C ASP A 68 16.51 10.49 -3.12
N ILE A 69 15.58 10.99 -2.29
CA ILE A 69 14.44 10.22 -1.77
C ILE A 69 13.53 9.74 -2.90
N THR A 70 13.17 10.63 -3.83
CA THR A 70 12.35 10.28 -5.00
C THR A 70 13.02 9.20 -5.84
N LEU A 71 14.32 9.35 -6.12
CA LEU A 71 15.06 8.41 -6.94
C LEU A 71 15.15 7.04 -6.28
N GLN A 72 15.38 6.99 -4.96
CA GLN A 72 15.38 5.75 -4.19
C GLN A 72 14.05 5.01 -4.30
N VAL A 73 12.92 5.72 -4.16
CA VAL A 73 11.58 5.10 -4.30
C VAL A 73 11.32 4.63 -5.73
N LEU A 74 11.75 5.37 -6.76
CA LEU A 74 11.62 4.94 -8.16
C LEU A 74 12.43 3.68 -8.45
N GLN A 75 13.67 3.62 -7.96
CA GLN A 75 14.52 2.43 -8.08
C GLN A 75 13.88 1.21 -7.40
N ASP A 76 13.32 1.43 -6.22
CA ASP A 76 12.63 0.40 -5.46
C ASP A 76 11.34 -0.10 -6.14
N LEU A 77 10.52 0.80 -6.69
CA LEU A 77 9.35 0.44 -7.52
C LEU A 77 9.75 -0.37 -8.76
N CYS A 78 10.88 -0.06 -9.39
CA CYS A 78 11.43 -0.83 -10.49
C CYS A 78 11.95 -2.21 -10.04
N LYS A 79 12.65 -2.28 -8.91
CA LYS A 79 13.11 -3.54 -8.29
C LYS A 79 11.94 -4.46 -7.96
N ALA A 80 10.85 -3.90 -7.41
CA ALA A 80 9.60 -4.59 -7.12
C ALA A 80 8.78 -4.94 -8.38
N ARG A 81 9.21 -4.51 -9.57
CA ARG A 81 8.53 -4.70 -10.86
C ARG A 81 7.12 -4.10 -10.91
N TYR A 82 6.87 -3.07 -10.09
CA TYR A 82 5.62 -2.31 -10.12
C TYR A 82 5.61 -1.24 -11.21
N VAL A 83 6.80 -0.73 -11.53
CA VAL A 83 7.04 0.26 -12.58
C VAL A 83 8.24 -0.20 -13.40
N PHE A 84 8.28 0.14 -14.68
CA PHE A 84 9.44 -0.07 -15.54
C PHE A 84 9.87 1.26 -16.16
N THR A 85 11.16 1.39 -16.44
CA THR A 85 11.63 2.39 -17.41
C THR A 85 11.32 1.90 -18.82
N VAL A 86 10.95 2.78 -19.74
CA VAL A 86 10.66 2.43 -21.15
C VAL A 86 11.86 1.75 -21.83
N SER A 87 13.08 2.20 -21.54
CA SER A 87 14.32 1.63 -22.07
C SER A 87 14.75 0.32 -21.41
N HIS A 88 14.03 -0.13 -20.35
CA HIS A 88 14.47 -1.18 -19.43
C HIS A 88 15.87 -0.96 -18.81
N GLY A 89 16.36 0.28 -18.82
CA GLY A 89 17.60 0.70 -18.19
C GLY A 89 17.44 0.96 -16.68
N PRO A 90 18.48 1.52 -16.05
CA PRO A 90 18.39 1.92 -14.65
C PRO A 90 17.40 3.07 -14.46
N ALA A 91 16.66 3.05 -13.35
CA ALA A 91 15.81 4.17 -12.96
C ALA A 91 16.66 5.41 -12.63
N ASN A 92 16.41 6.49 -13.35
CA ASN A 92 17.01 7.81 -13.17
C ASN A 92 16.03 8.90 -13.67
N PHE A 93 16.36 10.18 -13.51
CA PHE A 93 15.47 11.27 -13.90
C PHE A 93 15.39 11.55 -15.41
N GLU A 94 16.31 11.00 -16.19
CA GLU A 94 16.29 11.08 -17.66
C GLU A 94 15.44 9.95 -18.28
N ALA A 95 15.09 8.93 -17.50
CA ALA A 95 14.26 7.83 -17.95
C ALA A 95 12.77 8.18 -17.93
N ASP A 96 12.02 7.56 -18.82
CA ASP A 96 10.56 7.58 -18.79
C ASP A 96 10.01 6.32 -18.12
N PHE A 97 8.96 6.48 -17.33
CA PHE A 97 8.40 5.44 -16.47
C PHE A 97 6.99 5.03 -16.91
N ILE A 98 6.71 3.73 -16.84
CA ILE A 98 5.41 3.12 -17.10
C ILE A 98 5.03 2.14 -15.98
N PRO A 99 3.78 2.16 -15.47
CA PRO A 99 3.36 1.17 -14.49
C PRO A 99 3.23 -0.22 -15.14
N SER A 100 3.55 -1.26 -14.38
CA SER A 100 3.33 -2.64 -14.81
C SER A 100 1.88 -3.08 -14.54
N ARG A 101 1.47 -4.19 -15.16
CA ARG A 101 0.19 -4.85 -14.82
C ARG A 101 0.13 -5.24 -13.34
N LEU A 102 1.26 -5.66 -12.76
CA LEU A 102 1.36 -5.99 -11.34
C LEU A 102 1.15 -4.74 -10.49
N GLY A 103 1.80 -3.61 -10.83
CA GLY A 103 1.60 -2.34 -10.14
C GLY A 103 0.14 -1.89 -10.13
N GLY A 104 -0.52 -1.96 -11.29
CA GLY A 104 -1.95 -1.70 -11.41
C GLY A 104 -2.82 -2.67 -10.60
N PHE A 105 -2.48 -3.96 -10.59
CA PHE A 105 -3.19 -4.97 -9.80
C PHE A 105 -3.05 -4.74 -8.28
N VAL A 106 -1.85 -4.34 -7.82
CA VAL A 106 -1.60 -4.00 -6.41
C VAL A 106 -2.54 -2.89 -5.96
N ILE A 107 -2.53 -1.75 -6.66
CA ILE A 107 -3.34 -0.57 -6.31
C ILE A 107 -4.84 -0.87 -6.37
N ARG A 108 -5.30 -1.59 -7.40
CA ARG A 108 -6.75 -1.77 -7.65
C ARG A 108 -7.38 -2.96 -6.92
N ASN A 109 -6.57 -3.94 -6.47
CA ASN A 109 -7.10 -5.18 -5.93
C ASN A 109 -6.45 -5.55 -4.59
N LEU A 110 -5.12 -5.65 -4.54
CA LEU A 110 -4.44 -6.19 -3.36
C LEU A 110 -4.54 -5.30 -2.13
N THR A 111 -4.52 -3.98 -2.30
CA THR A 111 -4.71 -3.01 -1.20
C THR A 111 -6.00 -3.24 -0.41
N SER A 112 -7.05 -3.81 -1.01
CA SER A 112 -8.30 -4.18 -0.32
C SER A 112 -8.42 -5.65 0.06
N ASN A 113 -7.44 -6.48 -0.29
CA ASN A 113 -7.48 -7.90 -0.01
C ASN A 113 -7.12 -8.16 1.46
N PHE A 114 -8.06 -8.71 2.23
CA PHE A 114 -7.87 -8.98 3.66
C PHE A 114 -6.56 -9.70 4.00
N VAL A 115 -6.22 -10.78 3.28
CA VAL A 115 -5.01 -11.56 3.59
C VAL A 115 -3.77 -10.75 3.28
N PHE A 116 -3.77 -9.98 2.19
CA PHE A 116 -2.65 -9.13 1.84
C PHE A 116 -2.42 -8.01 2.86
N VAL A 117 -3.49 -7.29 3.23
CA VAL A 117 -3.44 -6.21 4.22
C VAL A 117 -2.99 -6.74 5.58
N GLU A 118 -3.53 -7.88 6.02
CA GLU A 118 -3.13 -8.49 7.29
C GLU A 118 -1.65 -8.89 7.33
N ASN A 119 -1.11 -9.40 6.22
CA ASN A 119 0.28 -9.83 6.17
C ASN A 119 1.22 -8.62 6.11
N THR A 120 0.90 -7.63 5.27
CA THR A 120 1.70 -6.41 5.14
C THR A 120 1.69 -5.56 6.41
N SER A 121 0.61 -5.61 7.21
CA SER A 121 0.58 -4.91 8.50
C SER A 121 1.63 -5.40 9.50
N MET A 122 2.19 -6.60 9.31
CA MET A 122 3.26 -7.14 10.17
C MET A 122 4.66 -6.64 9.79
N ASP A 123 4.81 -6.11 8.57
CA ASP A 123 6.08 -5.65 7.98
C ASP A 123 6.02 -4.16 7.60
N THR A 124 5.06 -3.43 8.19
CA THR A 124 4.91 -1.98 8.02
C THR A 124 5.37 -1.30 9.29
N PHE A 125 6.20 -0.27 9.15
CA PHE A 125 6.59 0.58 10.28
C PHE A 125 5.37 1.34 10.82
N ILE A 126 5.19 1.38 12.14
CA ILE A 126 4.11 2.14 12.78
C ILE A 126 4.76 3.05 13.81
N GLU A 127 4.74 4.37 13.55
CA GLU A 127 5.33 5.36 14.45
C GLU A 127 4.46 5.69 15.66
N ASP A 128 3.14 5.54 15.53
CA ASP A 128 2.18 5.81 16.59
C ASP A 128 2.19 4.67 17.61
N GLU A 129 2.78 4.94 18.78
CA GLU A 129 2.90 3.97 19.87
C GLU A 129 1.52 3.47 20.34
N ALA A 130 0.50 4.33 20.42
CA ALA A 130 -0.82 3.91 20.88
C ALA A 130 -1.44 2.92 19.89
N LEU A 131 -1.38 3.26 18.59
CA LEU A 131 -1.84 2.36 17.53
C LEU A 131 -1.05 1.05 17.51
N TRP A 132 0.27 1.12 17.68
CA TRP A 132 1.11 -0.08 17.75
C TRP A 132 0.67 -1.00 18.88
N GLN A 133 0.39 -0.45 20.07
CA GLN A 133 -0.06 -1.24 21.23
C GLN A 133 -1.44 -1.86 20.97
N GLU A 134 -2.33 -1.17 20.25
CA GLU A 134 -3.63 -1.71 19.84
C GLU A 134 -3.48 -2.86 18.84
N LEU A 135 -2.64 -2.71 17.81
CA LEU A 135 -2.34 -3.75 16.82
C LEU A 135 -1.70 -4.98 17.48
N ARG A 136 -0.78 -4.76 18.43
CA ARG A 136 -0.17 -5.83 19.23
C ARG A 136 -1.21 -6.53 20.09
N SER A 137 -2.01 -5.78 20.84
CA SER A 137 -3.04 -6.34 21.73
C SER A 137 -4.06 -7.17 20.94
N ALA A 138 -4.49 -6.70 19.77
CA ALA A 138 -5.35 -7.44 18.86
C ALA A 138 -4.68 -8.73 18.36
N THR A 139 -3.37 -8.68 18.10
CA THR A 139 -2.59 -9.87 17.70
C THR A 139 -2.51 -10.91 18.80
N GLU A 140 -2.20 -10.50 20.03
CA GLU A 140 -2.16 -11.39 21.19
C GLU A 140 -3.55 -12.03 21.45
N GLU A 141 -4.62 -11.25 21.32
CA GLU A 141 -5.99 -11.74 21.48
C GLU A 141 -6.36 -12.83 20.46
N VAL A 142 -5.95 -12.68 19.19
CA VAL A 142 -6.16 -13.72 18.16
C VAL A 142 -5.53 -15.06 18.57
N PHE A 143 -4.38 -15.03 19.23
CA PHE A 143 -3.73 -16.26 19.72
C PHE A 143 -4.39 -16.83 20.99
N ARG A 144 -4.98 -15.97 21.84
CA ARG A 144 -5.70 -16.40 23.06
C ARG A 144 -7.04 -17.06 22.78
N LEU A 145 -7.77 -16.56 21.78
CA LEU A 145 -9.10 -17.07 21.46
C LEU A 145 -9.05 -18.55 21.06
N ARG A 146 -10.13 -19.29 21.35
CA ARG A 146 -10.26 -20.70 20.95
C ARG A 146 -11.08 -20.86 19.68
N LYS A 147 -12.26 -20.22 19.64
CA LYS A 147 -13.20 -20.33 18.51
C LYS A 147 -12.64 -19.63 17.27
N THR A 148 -12.66 -20.33 16.14
CA THR A 148 -12.16 -19.81 14.85
C THR A 148 -12.93 -18.58 14.39
N THR A 149 -14.25 -18.55 14.61
CA THR A 149 -15.11 -17.39 14.29
C THR A 149 -14.63 -16.13 15.01
N ASP A 150 -14.36 -16.24 16.31
CA ASP A 150 -13.95 -15.12 17.15
C ASP A 150 -12.54 -14.65 16.75
N LYS A 151 -11.64 -15.59 16.43
CA LYS A 151 -10.31 -15.27 15.86
C LYS A 151 -10.44 -14.45 14.59
N ILE A 152 -11.32 -14.85 13.67
CA ILE A 152 -11.53 -14.14 12.41
C ILE A 152 -12.08 -12.73 12.65
N GLN A 153 -13.02 -12.56 13.58
CA GLN A 153 -13.52 -11.24 13.96
C GLN A 153 -12.41 -10.33 14.50
N GLN A 154 -11.53 -10.84 15.37
CA GLN A 154 -10.40 -10.05 15.88
C GLN A 154 -9.36 -9.75 14.80
N ARG A 155 -9.09 -10.67 13.88
CA ARG A 155 -8.22 -10.41 12.72
C ARG A 155 -8.80 -9.32 11.81
N ILE A 156 -10.13 -9.33 11.57
CA ILE A 156 -10.83 -8.27 10.85
C ILE A 156 -10.69 -6.93 11.56
N LYS A 157 -10.87 -6.89 12.88
CA LYS A 157 -10.67 -5.66 13.67
C LYS A 157 -9.26 -5.10 13.47
N ARG A 158 -8.22 -5.93 13.59
CA ARG A 158 -6.82 -5.55 13.36
C ARG A 158 -6.58 -5.01 11.95
N VAL A 159 -7.10 -5.69 10.93
CA VAL A 159 -6.98 -5.26 9.53
C VAL A 159 -7.64 -3.90 9.30
N LYS A 160 -8.85 -3.67 9.82
CA LYS A 160 -9.53 -2.38 9.70
C LYS A 160 -8.76 -1.26 10.39
N LEU A 161 -8.26 -1.52 11.59
CA LEU A 161 -7.47 -0.56 12.37
C LEU A 161 -6.19 -0.13 11.63
N PHE A 162 -5.44 -1.09 11.09
CA PHE A 162 -4.26 -0.82 10.27
C PHE A 162 -4.62 -0.06 8.98
N PHE A 163 -5.65 -0.50 8.26
CA PHE A 163 -6.03 0.09 6.99
C PHE A 163 -6.49 1.54 7.13
N GLU A 164 -7.26 1.83 8.17
CA GLU A 164 -7.73 3.20 8.45
C GLU A 164 -6.56 4.14 8.80
N HIS A 165 -5.58 3.64 9.58
CA HIS A 165 -4.37 4.40 9.83
C HIS A 165 -3.59 4.69 8.53
N MET A 166 -3.36 3.68 7.69
CA MET A 166 -2.68 3.88 6.41
C MET A 166 -3.44 4.83 5.48
N ALA A 167 -4.77 4.78 5.47
CA ALA A 167 -5.60 5.70 4.70
C ALA A 167 -5.45 7.14 5.19
N ALA A 168 -5.35 7.37 6.51
CA ALA A 168 -5.07 8.67 7.09
C ALA A 168 -3.66 9.18 6.75
N ARG A 169 -2.63 8.31 6.85
CA ARG A 169 -1.26 8.66 6.44
C ARG A 169 -1.18 9.02 4.95
N TYR A 170 -1.93 8.32 4.10
CA TYR A 170 -2.01 8.66 2.68
C TYR A 170 -2.72 10.00 2.46
N SER A 171 -3.76 10.29 3.24
CA SER A 171 -4.46 11.57 3.16
C SER A 171 -3.52 12.76 3.36
N ASP A 172 -2.54 12.67 4.26
CA ASP A 172 -1.57 13.76 4.49
C ASP A 172 -0.80 14.14 3.20
N ILE A 173 -0.33 13.14 2.44
CA ILE A 173 0.41 13.37 1.19
C ILE A 173 -0.51 13.78 0.04
N SER A 174 -1.73 13.23 -0.05
CA SER A 174 -2.70 13.66 -1.07
C SER A 174 -3.22 15.07 -0.85
N ASP A 175 -3.38 15.49 0.42
CA ASP A 175 -3.84 16.82 0.77
C ASP A 175 -2.76 17.88 0.52
N GLU A 176 -1.47 17.54 0.75
CA GLU A 176 -0.35 18.37 0.29
C GLU A 176 -0.33 18.47 -1.24
N ALA A 177 -0.49 17.35 -1.96
CA ALA A 177 -0.56 17.34 -3.42
C ALA A 177 -1.68 18.25 -3.96
N ALA A 178 -2.86 18.19 -3.33
CA ALA A 178 -3.98 19.05 -3.66
C ALA A 178 -3.70 20.53 -3.36
N ARG A 179 -3.11 20.85 -2.19
CA ARG A 179 -2.70 22.22 -1.82
C ARG A 179 -1.67 22.81 -2.79
N ARG A 180 -0.82 21.98 -3.38
CA ARG A 180 0.18 22.38 -4.38
C ARG A 180 -0.38 22.45 -5.81
N GLY A 181 -1.65 22.08 -6.01
CA GLY A 181 -2.28 22.12 -7.32
C GLY A 181 -1.70 21.10 -8.30
N LEU A 182 -1.28 19.93 -7.81
CA LEU A 182 -0.77 18.87 -8.67
C LEU A 182 -1.86 18.34 -9.62
N ALA A 183 -1.41 17.71 -10.71
CA ALA A 183 -2.31 17.16 -11.72
C ALA A 183 -3.19 16.02 -11.15
N ALA A 184 -4.38 15.85 -11.73
CA ALA A 184 -5.46 15.02 -11.18
C ALA A 184 -5.07 13.55 -10.90
N GLU A 185 -4.11 12.99 -11.63
CA GLU A 185 -3.62 11.63 -11.40
C GLU A 185 -3.00 11.44 -10.00
N TRP A 186 -2.46 12.51 -9.41
CA TRP A 186 -1.79 12.51 -8.10
C TRP A 186 -2.73 12.81 -6.93
N LEU A 187 -3.98 13.17 -7.19
CA LEU A 187 -4.89 13.72 -6.17
C LEU A 187 -5.80 12.68 -5.50
N GLY A 188 -5.93 11.48 -6.07
CA GLY A 188 -6.79 10.44 -5.49
C GLY A 188 -6.15 9.73 -4.30
N ASN A 189 -6.98 9.06 -3.48
CA ASN A 189 -6.53 8.21 -2.37
C ASN A 189 -6.97 6.76 -2.63
N PRO A 190 -6.06 5.87 -3.04
CA PRO A 190 -6.40 4.50 -3.42
C PRO A 190 -6.91 3.67 -2.24
N LEU A 191 -6.65 4.07 -0.99
CA LEU A 191 -7.13 3.36 0.19
C LEU A 191 -8.58 3.74 0.52
N ARG A 192 -8.93 5.03 0.38
CA ARG A 192 -10.32 5.48 0.52
C ARG A 192 -11.21 4.87 -0.57
N ASP A 193 -10.73 4.86 -1.82
CA ASP A 193 -11.45 4.24 -2.93
C ASP A 193 -11.67 2.73 -2.73
N ALA A 194 -10.77 2.07 -2.00
CA ALA A 194 -10.76 0.63 -1.77
C ALA A 194 -11.46 0.20 -0.48
N GLU A 195 -11.95 1.13 0.34
CA GLU A 195 -12.54 0.88 1.66
C GLU A 195 -13.79 -0.03 1.59
N ALA A 196 -14.70 0.26 0.65
CA ALA A 196 -15.88 -0.55 0.42
C ALA A 196 -15.51 -1.99 -0.01
N ASN A 197 -14.48 -2.13 -0.84
CA ASN A 197 -13.97 -3.44 -1.27
C ASN A 197 -13.35 -4.20 -0.09
N LEU A 198 -12.61 -3.53 0.79
CA LEU A 198 -12.05 -4.16 1.99
C LEU A 198 -13.17 -4.64 2.92
N SER A 199 -14.20 -3.82 3.15
CA SER A 199 -15.34 -4.23 3.98
C SER A 199 -16.03 -5.46 3.40
N ALA A 200 -16.32 -5.47 2.10
CA ALA A 200 -16.91 -6.63 1.43
C ALA A 200 -16.02 -7.89 1.51
N ASN A 201 -14.70 -7.74 1.45
CA ASN A 201 -13.76 -8.84 1.66
C ASN A 201 -13.82 -9.38 3.10
N CYS A 202 -13.87 -8.49 4.10
CA CYS A 202 -14.00 -8.86 5.50
C CYS A 202 -15.31 -9.61 5.78
N ASP A 203 -16.43 -9.11 5.25
CA ASP A 203 -17.75 -9.72 5.43
C ASP A 203 -17.80 -11.12 4.82
N ARG A 204 -17.24 -11.29 3.61
CA ARG A 204 -17.15 -12.60 2.94
C ARG A 204 -16.35 -13.61 3.75
N ILE A 205 -15.25 -13.17 4.36
CA ILE A 205 -14.40 -14.03 5.19
C ILE A 205 -15.11 -14.41 6.48
N LEU A 206 -15.79 -13.46 7.14
CA LEU A 206 -16.58 -13.73 8.33
C LEU A 206 -17.72 -14.71 8.02
N GLN A 207 -18.49 -14.48 6.95
CA GLN A 207 -19.56 -15.38 6.52
C GLN A 207 -19.05 -16.79 6.19
N SER A 208 -17.87 -16.89 5.56
CA SER A 208 -17.23 -18.18 5.30
C SER A 208 -16.83 -18.88 6.61
N ALA A 209 -16.26 -18.13 7.56
CA ALA A 209 -15.87 -18.67 8.86
C ALA A 209 -17.09 -19.14 9.66
N VAL A 210 -18.17 -18.36 9.68
CA VAL A 210 -19.44 -18.74 10.35
C VAL A 210 -20.05 -19.98 9.71
N ARG A 211 -20.06 -20.08 8.38
CA ARG A 211 -20.61 -21.25 7.68
C ARG A 211 -19.85 -22.55 7.97
N ASN A 212 -18.53 -22.46 8.09
CA ASN A 212 -17.67 -23.64 8.24
C ASN A 212 -17.35 -24.00 9.70
N TYR A 213 -17.39 -23.03 10.60
CA TYR A 213 -16.94 -23.17 12.00
C TYR A 213 -17.89 -22.56 13.02
N GLY A 214 -18.95 -21.87 12.58
CA GLY A 214 -20.05 -21.47 13.45
C GLY A 214 -20.81 -22.71 13.84
N GLU A 215 -20.64 -23.15 15.07
CA GLU A 215 -21.42 -24.21 15.67
C GLU A 215 -22.92 -23.95 15.44
N ALA A 216 -23.67 -25.00 15.09
CA ALA A 216 -25.13 -24.99 15.18
C ALA A 216 -25.57 -24.85 16.65
#